data_AF-A0A0Q8Z8V9-F1
#
_entry.id   AF-A0A0Q8Z8V9-F1
#
_cell.length_a   1.000
_cell.length_b   1.000
_cell.length_c   1.000
_cell.angle_alpha   90.00
_cell.angle_beta   90.00
_cell.angle_gamma   90.00
#
_symmetry.space_group_name_H-M   'P 1'
#
loop_
_entity.id
_entity.type
_entity.pdbx_description
1 polymer ?
#
loop_
_entity_poly.entity_id
_entity_poly.type
_entity_poly.pdbx_seq_one_letter_code
_entity_poly.pdbx_strand_id
1 'polypeptide(L)'
;MAPQRFHEQFDQIQRSLPDVPLAMGPDDSAEFIYEKGVVLARDGEEAQVVEDAVRTHFTATEGLVPDHVRRAGPQAGRSGITRIRVGDPGEGGRAADHAVAGALRALRETEGRAGRRLVSRNHVVSIAVNACPGDEPVPAPRTGPPNPGAAAWAHDPARAVGVLVVDTGLTHDYRSYPLLAHTGGDLQARETDEDGVLQQYVGHGTFIAGLVAAVAPNTDVTVRGTLNDAGAILESEFGERLFDAVEDGWPDILSISAGTSNGRVDGLLGVAAFMDELRSRHTLLVAAAGNNASAAPFWPAAYAALPEHADAVLSVGALRGDGAFGACFSNHGPWVKAYAPGERLVSAFTGFGTPVPYVYQHSTYDACRYGFAYSCTCRSPRHTGVLSEAQQAAPGKPDQVMFEGLASWSGTSFATPVAAGLVAAHMSANQLTDPRAAARQLLAGNAEFAEVRGVRVPALLPPTWRPVPVGPA
;
A
#
# COMPACT_ATOMS: atom_id res chain seq x y z
N MET A 1 8.32 12.78 -13.05
CA MET A 1 8.19 12.60 -11.59
C MET A 1 8.88 13.76 -10.89
N ALA A 2 8.35 14.27 -9.78
CA ALA A 2 9.04 15.27 -8.97
C ALA A 2 10.02 14.53 -8.04
N PRO A 3 11.34 14.53 -8.32
CA PRO A 3 12.30 13.68 -7.59
C PRO A 3 12.28 13.96 -6.08
N GLN A 4 12.06 15.22 -5.72
CA GLN A 4 12.07 15.74 -4.35
C GLN A 4 11.12 14.98 -3.39
N ARG A 5 9.90 14.63 -3.81
CA ARG A 5 8.93 13.89 -2.96
C ARG A 5 9.42 12.48 -2.63
N PHE A 6 9.97 11.80 -3.61
CA PHE A 6 10.48 10.45 -3.39
C PHE A 6 11.67 10.46 -2.42
N HIS A 7 12.53 11.48 -2.50
CA HIS A 7 13.61 11.67 -1.53
C HIS A 7 13.10 12.02 -0.12
N GLU A 8 12.09 12.89 0.00
CA GLU A 8 11.44 13.20 1.29
C GLU A 8 10.88 11.93 1.95
N GLN A 9 10.21 11.08 1.16
CA GLN A 9 9.71 9.79 1.63
C GLN A 9 10.85 8.85 2.04
N PHE A 10 11.89 8.74 1.22
CA PHE A 10 13.06 7.92 1.54
C PHE A 10 13.65 8.32 2.89
N ASP A 11 13.83 9.63 3.13
CA ASP A 11 14.37 10.16 4.38
C ASP A 11 13.46 9.84 5.58
N GLN A 12 12.14 9.91 5.41
CA GLN A 12 11.20 9.53 6.45
C GLN A 12 11.26 8.03 6.76
N ILE A 13 11.21 7.17 5.74
CA ILE A 13 11.25 5.71 5.93
C ILE A 13 12.59 5.32 6.58
N GLN A 14 13.71 5.91 6.15
CA GLN A 14 15.01 5.67 6.76
C GLN A 14 15.03 6.05 8.25
N ARG A 15 14.38 7.14 8.66
CA ARG A 15 14.24 7.50 10.08
C ARG A 15 13.40 6.49 10.87
N SER A 16 12.39 5.90 10.25
CA SER A 16 11.53 4.88 10.88
C SER A 16 12.18 3.50 10.97
N LEU A 17 13.27 3.27 10.23
CA LEU A 17 14.04 2.02 10.20
C LEU A 17 15.53 2.33 10.48
N PRO A 18 15.89 2.82 11.69
CA PRO A 18 17.23 3.33 11.97
C PRO A 18 18.34 2.26 11.83
N ASP A 19 18.00 0.99 12.05
CA ASP A 19 18.94 -0.14 11.97
C ASP A 19 18.99 -0.81 10.60
N VAL A 20 18.25 -0.30 9.61
CA VAL A 20 18.16 -0.84 8.25
C VAL A 20 18.62 0.24 7.27
N PRO A 21 19.88 0.22 6.80
CA PRO A 21 20.33 1.14 5.77
C PRO A 21 19.56 0.89 4.47
N LEU A 22 18.98 1.93 3.89
CA LEU A 22 18.18 1.84 2.68
C LEU A 22 18.91 2.40 1.46
N ALA A 23 18.53 1.92 0.29
CA ALA A 23 18.95 2.43 -1.01
C ALA A 23 17.73 2.66 -1.92
N MET A 24 17.86 3.60 -2.85
CA MET A 24 16.86 3.85 -3.89
C MET A 24 17.19 3.04 -5.15
N GLY A 25 16.16 2.57 -5.86
CA GLY A 25 16.25 1.77 -7.09
C GLY A 25 17.12 2.42 -8.17
N PRO A 26 17.77 1.63 -9.06
CA PRO A 26 19.09 1.93 -9.60
C PRO A 26 19.20 3.32 -10.24
N ASP A 27 20.37 3.95 -10.05
CA ASP A 27 20.75 5.23 -10.67
C ASP A 27 19.79 6.40 -10.34
N ASP A 28 19.39 6.55 -9.07
CA ASP A 28 18.40 7.54 -8.61
C ASP A 28 16.99 7.39 -9.24
N SER A 29 16.66 6.22 -9.78
CA SER A 29 15.28 5.96 -10.21
C SER A 29 14.35 6.04 -9.00
N ALA A 30 13.43 7.01 -9.03
CA ALA A 30 12.41 7.22 -8.02
C ALA A 30 11.27 6.17 -8.12
N GLU A 31 11.64 4.89 -8.20
CA GLU A 31 10.70 3.79 -8.46
C GLU A 31 10.43 2.94 -7.21
N PHE A 32 11.47 2.59 -6.45
CA PHE A 32 11.34 1.75 -5.26
C PHE A 32 12.51 1.94 -4.29
N ILE A 33 12.31 1.51 -3.04
CA ILE A 33 13.29 1.55 -1.95
C ILE A 33 13.57 0.11 -1.52
N TYR A 34 14.81 -0.22 -1.15
CA TYR A 34 15.20 -1.55 -0.69
C TYR A 34 16.31 -1.48 0.36
N GLU A 35 16.49 -2.56 1.12
CA GLU A 35 17.58 -2.71 2.08
C GLU A 35 18.93 -2.80 1.36
N LYS A 36 19.86 -1.96 1.77
CA LYS A 36 21.19 -1.84 1.18
C LYS A 36 22.09 -3.00 1.60
N GLY A 37 22.84 -3.55 0.66
CA GLY A 37 23.80 -4.61 0.88
C GLY A 37 23.16 -5.97 1.18
N VAL A 38 21.85 -6.13 1.01
CA VAL A 38 21.11 -7.35 1.32
C VAL A 38 20.27 -7.82 0.14
N VAL A 39 20.32 -9.11 -0.14
CA VAL A 39 19.45 -9.80 -1.09
C VAL A 39 18.63 -10.86 -0.38
N LEU A 40 17.51 -11.27 -0.98
CA LEU A 40 16.71 -12.41 -0.51
C LEU A 40 16.89 -13.60 -1.43
N ALA A 41 16.83 -14.78 -0.83
CA ALA A 41 16.74 -16.07 -1.50
C ALA A 41 15.73 -16.95 -0.75
N ARG A 42 15.21 -18.00 -1.39
CA ARG A 42 14.45 -19.03 -0.66
C ARG A 42 15.37 -19.83 0.25
N ASP A 43 14.83 -20.33 1.35
CA ASP A 43 15.56 -21.14 2.31
C ASP A 43 16.16 -22.42 1.70
N GLY A 44 17.13 -23.00 2.41
CA GLY A 44 17.73 -24.28 2.04
C GLY A 44 18.76 -24.17 0.90
N GLU A 45 18.60 -25.00 -0.12
CA GLU A 45 19.55 -25.14 -1.24
C GLU A 45 19.63 -23.88 -2.09
N GLU A 46 18.52 -23.16 -2.30
CA GLU A 46 18.53 -21.92 -3.08
C GLU A 46 19.38 -20.84 -2.43
N ALA A 47 19.27 -20.65 -1.11
CA ALA A 47 20.14 -19.74 -0.38
C ALA A 47 21.61 -20.11 -0.57
N GLN A 48 21.95 -21.40 -0.51
CA GLN A 48 23.33 -21.87 -0.74
C GLN A 48 23.81 -21.56 -2.17
N VAL A 49 22.97 -21.79 -3.18
CA VAL A 49 23.29 -21.48 -4.58
C VAL A 49 23.54 -19.98 -4.77
N VAL A 50 22.74 -19.12 -4.12
CA VAL A 50 22.93 -17.67 -4.15
C VAL A 50 24.24 -17.29 -3.47
N GLU A 51 24.54 -17.81 -2.28
CA GLU A 51 25.81 -17.57 -1.58
C GLU A 51 27.02 -17.94 -2.44
N ASP A 52 27.02 -19.15 -3.02
CA ASP A 52 28.14 -19.65 -3.82
C ASP A 52 28.32 -18.87 -5.12
N ALA A 53 27.23 -18.52 -5.79
CA ALA A 53 27.27 -17.72 -7.02
C ALA A 53 27.82 -16.31 -6.77
N VAL A 54 27.39 -15.64 -5.69
CA VAL A 54 27.89 -14.31 -5.32
C VAL A 54 29.36 -14.39 -4.91
N ARG A 55 29.76 -15.37 -4.09
CA ARG A 55 31.17 -15.59 -3.71
C ARG A 55 32.07 -15.88 -4.89
N THR A 56 31.58 -16.51 -5.95
CA THR A 56 32.39 -16.82 -7.14
C THR A 56 32.59 -15.60 -8.05
N HIS A 57 31.65 -14.66 -8.04
CA HIS A 57 31.66 -13.47 -8.93
C HIS A 57 32.18 -12.19 -8.26
N PHE A 58 32.77 -12.28 -7.07
CA PHE A 58 33.21 -11.10 -6.30
C PHE A 58 34.25 -10.24 -7.02
N THR A 59 35.14 -10.85 -7.81
CA THR A 59 36.18 -10.11 -8.56
C THR A 59 35.62 -9.27 -9.71
N ALA A 60 34.37 -9.52 -10.13
CA ALA A 60 33.74 -8.84 -11.25
C ALA A 60 32.92 -7.60 -10.85
N THR A 61 32.78 -7.30 -9.54
CA THR A 61 31.96 -6.19 -9.05
C THR A 61 32.64 -5.46 -7.89
N GLU A 62 32.76 -4.15 -8.01
CA GLU A 62 33.19 -3.28 -6.92
C GLU A 62 32.23 -3.39 -5.71
N GLY A 63 32.79 -3.50 -4.49
CA GLY A 63 32.02 -3.64 -3.25
C GLY A 63 31.56 -5.06 -2.89
N LEU A 64 31.71 -6.05 -3.78
CA LEU A 64 31.51 -7.46 -3.41
C LEU A 64 32.79 -8.03 -2.79
N VAL A 65 32.73 -8.36 -1.51
CA VAL A 65 33.81 -9.05 -0.79
C VAL A 65 33.28 -10.42 -0.34
N PRO A 66 33.97 -11.55 -0.62
CA PRO A 66 33.49 -12.87 -0.22
C PRO A 66 33.17 -12.96 1.27
N ASP A 67 33.98 -12.35 2.12
CA ASP A 67 33.80 -12.35 3.58
C ASP A 67 32.53 -11.60 4.05
N HIS A 68 31.97 -10.74 3.19
CA HIS A 68 30.70 -10.06 3.45
C HIS A 68 29.49 -10.93 3.13
N VAL A 69 29.65 -11.96 2.29
CA VAL A 69 28.55 -12.88 1.95
C VAL A 69 28.22 -13.73 3.16
N ARG A 70 27.05 -13.54 3.75
CA ARG A 70 26.56 -14.38 4.87
C ARG A 70 25.06 -14.23 5.05
N ARG A 71 24.41 -15.29 5.52
CA ARG A 71 23.02 -15.22 5.99
C ARG A 71 22.88 -14.20 7.13
N ALA A 72 21.81 -13.43 7.09
CA ALA A 72 21.45 -12.44 8.09
C ALA A 72 20.03 -12.74 8.61
N GLY A 73 19.84 -12.68 9.93
CA GLY A 73 18.52 -12.94 10.54
C GLY A 73 18.25 -14.42 10.85
N PRO A 74 17.06 -14.72 11.41
CA PRO A 74 16.68 -16.08 11.80
C PRO A 74 16.59 -16.99 10.57
N GLN A 75 17.01 -18.25 10.75
CA GLN A 75 16.83 -19.30 9.74
C GLN A 75 15.39 -19.83 9.82
N ALA A 76 14.70 -19.91 8.68
CA ALA A 76 13.42 -20.59 8.51
C ALA A 76 12.21 -19.99 9.27
N GLY A 77 11.57 -19.00 8.64
CA GLY A 77 10.20 -18.57 8.96
C GLY A 77 9.15 -19.18 8.03
N ARG A 78 7.86 -18.88 8.24
CA ARG A 78 6.76 -19.41 7.39
C ARG A 78 6.83 -18.89 5.95
N SER A 79 7.45 -17.72 5.75
CA SER A 79 7.73 -17.15 4.43
C SER A 79 8.77 -17.95 3.64
N GLY A 80 9.61 -18.75 4.31
CA GLY A 80 10.63 -19.57 3.66
C GLY A 80 11.73 -18.75 2.98
N ILE A 81 12.04 -17.55 3.50
CA ILE A 81 12.99 -16.61 2.92
C ILE A 81 14.19 -16.37 3.84
N THR A 82 15.38 -16.44 3.24
CA THR A 82 16.65 -16.10 3.88
C THR A 82 17.12 -14.74 3.36
N ARG A 83 17.44 -13.82 4.28
CA ARG A 83 18.21 -12.60 3.98
C ARG A 83 19.70 -12.95 3.89
N ILE A 84 20.37 -12.51 2.84
CA ILE A 84 21.80 -12.72 2.61
C ILE A 84 22.45 -11.34 2.48
N ARG A 85 23.34 -11.00 3.43
CA ARG A 85 24.22 -9.84 3.30
C ARG A 85 25.23 -10.16 2.21
N VAL A 86 25.41 -9.23 1.26
CA VAL A 86 26.33 -9.36 0.10
C VAL A 86 27.36 -8.23 0.03
N GLY A 87 27.20 -7.18 0.85
CA GLY A 87 28.14 -6.07 0.95
C GLY A 87 28.08 -5.40 2.31
N ASP A 88 28.83 -4.32 2.52
CA ASP A 88 28.66 -3.48 3.71
C ASP A 88 27.52 -2.46 3.48
N PRO A 89 26.41 -2.52 4.25
CA PRO A 89 25.33 -1.54 4.15
C PRO A 89 25.80 -0.09 4.40
N GLY A 90 26.91 0.10 5.11
CA GLY A 90 27.50 1.42 5.36
C GLY A 90 28.32 2.02 4.20
N GLU A 91 28.73 1.21 3.21
CA GLU A 91 29.59 1.66 2.11
C GLU A 91 28.80 2.28 0.95
N GLY A 92 29.25 3.40 0.38
CA GLY A 92 28.61 4.07 -0.77
C GLY A 92 27.46 5.02 -0.40
N GLY A 93 26.92 5.73 -1.40
CA GLY A 93 25.82 6.70 -1.22
C GLY A 93 24.42 6.08 -1.19
N ARG A 94 23.38 6.92 -1.13
CA ARG A 94 21.95 6.52 -1.17
C ARG A 94 21.51 5.94 -2.53
N ALA A 95 22.28 6.23 -3.58
CA ALA A 95 21.99 5.96 -4.98
C ALA A 95 22.75 4.74 -5.56
N ALA A 96 23.73 4.21 -4.82
CA ALA A 96 24.70 3.27 -5.35
C ALA A 96 24.87 2.08 -4.40
N ASP A 97 24.12 1.00 -4.66
CA ASP A 97 24.34 -0.31 -4.05
C ASP A 97 24.92 -1.27 -5.09
N HIS A 98 26.23 -1.15 -5.31
CA HIS A 98 26.97 -2.00 -6.25
C HIS A 98 26.97 -3.47 -5.81
N ALA A 99 26.94 -3.74 -4.51
CA ALA A 99 26.94 -5.10 -3.98
C ALA A 99 25.64 -5.84 -4.36
N VAL A 100 24.47 -5.25 -4.10
CA VAL A 100 23.18 -5.85 -4.49
C VAL A 100 23.08 -5.93 -6.01
N ALA A 101 23.47 -4.89 -6.75
CA ALA A 101 23.46 -4.92 -8.21
C ALA A 101 24.37 -6.02 -8.79
N GLY A 102 25.55 -6.23 -8.19
CA GLY A 102 26.49 -7.29 -8.53
C GLY A 102 25.94 -8.68 -8.21
N ALA A 103 25.34 -8.86 -7.04
CA ALA A 103 24.72 -10.13 -6.64
C ALA A 103 23.59 -10.53 -7.60
N LEU A 104 22.70 -9.59 -7.96
CA LEU A 104 21.66 -9.84 -8.96
C LEU A 104 22.25 -10.18 -10.34
N ARG A 105 23.39 -9.56 -10.72
CA ARG A 105 24.08 -9.85 -11.98
C ARG A 105 24.71 -11.25 -11.98
N ALA A 106 25.34 -11.65 -10.88
CA ALA A 106 26.00 -12.95 -10.71
C ALA A 106 25.04 -14.14 -10.88
N LEU A 107 23.75 -13.94 -10.56
CA LEU A 107 22.74 -15.00 -10.64
C LEU A 107 22.04 -15.09 -12.01
N ARG A 108 22.22 -14.13 -12.94
CA ARG A 108 21.45 -14.08 -14.20
C ARG A 108 21.52 -15.36 -15.03
N GLU A 109 22.72 -15.93 -15.17
CA GLU A 109 22.91 -17.16 -15.94
C GLU A 109 22.31 -18.38 -15.25
N THR A 110 22.38 -18.42 -13.92
CA THR A 110 21.79 -19.50 -13.11
C THR A 110 20.27 -19.44 -13.15
N GLU A 111 19.68 -18.24 -13.01
CA GLU A 111 18.23 -18.02 -13.17
C GLU A 111 17.76 -18.38 -14.58
N GLY A 112 18.53 -18.02 -15.61
CA GLY A 112 18.25 -18.39 -17.00
C GLY A 112 18.21 -19.92 -17.22
N ARG A 113 19.11 -20.66 -16.58
CA ARG A 113 19.12 -22.14 -16.61
C ARG A 113 17.99 -22.75 -15.78
N ALA A 114 17.69 -22.16 -14.62
CA ALA A 114 16.63 -22.63 -13.72
C ALA A 114 15.21 -22.30 -14.22
N GLY A 115 15.08 -21.33 -15.14
CA GLY A 115 13.79 -20.86 -15.65
C GLY A 115 12.97 -20.09 -14.61
N ARG A 116 13.57 -19.64 -13.51
CA ARG A 116 12.91 -18.93 -12.42
C ARG A 116 13.88 -18.05 -11.64
N ARG A 117 13.31 -17.08 -10.92
CA ARG A 117 14.05 -16.18 -10.04
C ARG A 117 14.55 -16.92 -8.79
N LEU A 118 15.83 -16.71 -8.48
CA LEU A 118 16.52 -17.24 -7.31
C LEU A 118 16.89 -16.14 -6.31
N VAL A 119 17.06 -14.90 -6.77
CA VAL A 119 17.49 -13.79 -5.91
C VAL A 119 16.65 -12.52 -6.11
N SER A 120 16.34 -11.81 -5.02
CA SER A 120 15.68 -10.49 -5.06
C SER A 120 16.38 -9.46 -4.20
N ARG A 121 16.07 -8.18 -4.42
CA ARG A 121 16.34 -7.15 -3.39
C ARG A 121 15.33 -7.34 -2.26
N ASN A 122 15.70 -6.98 -1.04
CA ASN A 122 14.74 -6.89 0.05
C ASN A 122 14.02 -5.52 -0.02
N HIS A 123 12.95 -5.43 -0.81
CA HIS A 123 12.25 -4.17 -1.05
C HIS A 123 11.53 -3.67 0.20
N VAL A 124 11.30 -2.36 0.26
CA VAL A 124 10.35 -1.75 1.20
C VAL A 124 8.95 -1.77 0.56
N VAL A 125 8.00 -2.34 1.28
CA VAL A 125 6.56 -2.27 1.03
C VAL A 125 5.99 -1.10 1.83
N SER A 126 5.18 -0.24 1.21
CA SER A 126 4.62 0.93 1.88
C SER A 126 3.21 1.32 1.42
N ILE A 127 2.45 1.97 2.30
CA ILE A 127 1.14 2.59 2.00
C ILE A 127 1.26 3.90 1.21
N ALA A 128 2.47 4.49 1.15
CA ALA A 128 2.66 5.88 0.73
C ALA A 128 3.53 6.02 -0.51
N VAL A 129 3.44 5.14 -1.52
CA VAL A 129 4.40 5.18 -2.65
C VAL A 129 4.30 6.52 -3.40
N ASN A 130 5.35 7.35 -3.30
CA ASN A 130 5.44 8.79 -3.61
C ASN A 130 4.95 9.77 -2.51
N ALA A 131 5.37 9.48 -1.28
CA ALA A 131 5.35 10.28 -0.05
C ALA A 131 4.02 10.47 0.68
N CYS A 132 2.90 10.01 0.15
CA CYS A 132 1.61 9.92 0.85
C CYS A 132 0.68 8.95 0.10
N PRO A 133 -0.51 8.65 0.65
CA PRO A 133 -1.68 8.43 -0.20
C PRO A 133 -1.82 9.57 -1.25
N GLY A 134 -2.79 9.50 -2.15
CA GLY A 134 -2.96 10.49 -3.24
C GLY A 134 -2.91 11.97 -2.81
N ASP A 135 -3.13 12.27 -1.53
CA ASP A 135 -2.87 13.52 -0.79
C ASP A 135 -2.66 13.26 0.72
N GLU A 136 -2.52 14.34 1.49
CA GLU A 136 -2.59 14.34 2.96
C GLU A 136 -4.05 14.47 3.44
N PRO A 137 -4.40 13.96 4.64
CA PRO A 137 -5.76 14.03 5.14
C PRO A 137 -6.18 15.49 5.36
N VAL A 138 -7.43 15.79 5.01
CA VAL A 138 -8.04 17.12 5.17
C VAL A 138 -9.21 17.01 6.14
N PRO A 139 -9.38 17.87 7.16
CA PRO A 139 -10.51 17.74 8.07
C PRO A 139 -11.85 17.83 7.35
N ALA A 140 -12.77 16.93 7.71
CA ALA A 140 -14.15 16.98 7.27
C ALA A 140 -15.06 17.29 8.47
N PRO A 141 -16.18 18.02 8.27
CA PRO A 141 -17.10 18.31 9.37
C PRO A 141 -17.61 17.03 10.03
N ARG A 142 -17.51 16.94 11.36
CA ARG A 142 -17.95 15.75 12.13
C ARG A 142 -19.41 15.35 11.87
N THR A 143 -20.28 16.34 11.68
CA THR A 143 -21.70 16.13 11.36
C THR A 143 -21.98 16.02 9.86
N GLY A 144 -20.96 16.13 9.03
CA GLY A 144 -21.05 15.93 7.59
C GLY A 144 -21.27 14.45 7.25
N PRO A 145 -21.94 14.14 6.14
CA PRO A 145 -22.16 12.76 5.76
C PRO A 145 -20.85 12.15 5.21
N PRO A 146 -20.50 10.91 5.60
CA PRO A 146 -19.39 10.20 4.96
C PRO A 146 -19.67 9.99 3.47
N ASN A 147 -18.61 9.80 2.70
CA ASN A 147 -18.68 9.53 1.27
C ASN A 147 -17.64 8.47 0.88
N PRO A 148 -18.02 7.21 0.59
CA PRO A 148 -19.40 6.71 0.46
C PRO A 148 -20.24 6.82 1.73
N GLY A 149 -21.55 7.01 1.58
CA GLY A 149 -22.48 6.95 2.70
C GLY A 149 -22.64 5.51 3.22
N ALA A 150 -23.16 5.36 4.45
CA ALA A 150 -23.50 4.04 4.97
C ALA A 150 -24.62 3.39 4.16
N ALA A 151 -24.41 2.17 3.66
CA ALA A 151 -25.44 1.40 2.99
C ALA A 151 -26.56 1.00 3.97
N ALA A 152 -27.77 0.80 3.45
CA ALA A 152 -28.92 0.40 4.26
C ALA A 152 -28.93 -1.12 4.43
N TRP A 153 -28.07 -1.65 5.31
CA TRP A 153 -28.05 -3.06 5.69
C TRP A 153 -27.85 -3.20 7.20
N ALA A 154 -28.56 -4.12 7.84
CA ALA A 154 -28.38 -4.41 9.27
C ALA A 154 -27.29 -5.46 9.47
N HIS A 155 -26.45 -5.31 10.49
CA HIS A 155 -25.49 -6.35 10.86
C HIS A 155 -26.22 -7.61 11.33
N ASP A 156 -25.84 -8.76 10.74
CA ASP A 156 -26.26 -10.09 11.15
C ASP A 156 -25.00 -10.91 11.49
N PRO A 157 -24.70 -11.12 12.78
CA PRO A 157 -23.50 -11.84 13.21
C PRO A 157 -23.37 -13.26 12.64
N ALA A 158 -24.47 -13.91 12.27
CA ALA A 158 -24.43 -15.26 11.70
C ALA A 158 -24.03 -15.27 10.21
N ARG A 159 -24.02 -14.10 9.57
CA ARG A 159 -23.83 -13.93 8.12
C ARG A 159 -22.87 -12.79 7.78
N ALA A 160 -22.21 -12.20 8.78
CA ALA A 160 -21.27 -11.11 8.58
C ALA A 160 -20.07 -11.63 7.77
N VAL A 161 -19.67 -10.87 6.76
CA VAL A 161 -18.47 -11.18 5.96
C VAL A 161 -17.24 -10.76 6.73
N GLY A 162 -16.29 -11.68 6.91
CA GLY A 162 -15.03 -11.40 7.61
C GLY A 162 -14.07 -10.63 6.70
N VAL A 163 -13.72 -9.40 7.09
CA VAL A 163 -12.76 -8.56 6.36
C VAL A 163 -11.54 -8.29 7.23
N LEU A 164 -10.38 -8.79 6.81
CA LEU A 164 -9.10 -8.49 7.44
C LEU A 164 -8.40 -7.37 6.68
N VAL A 165 -8.02 -6.32 7.40
CA VAL A 165 -7.26 -5.17 6.88
C VAL A 165 -5.85 -5.24 7.46
N VAL A 166 -4.83 -5.31 6.61
CA VAL A 166 -3.43 -5.25 7.02
C VAL A 166 -2.90 -3.85 6.73
N ASP A 167 -2.71 -3.05 7.78
CA ASP A 167 -2.45 -1.61 7.66
C ASP A 167 -1.74 -1.02 8.91
N THR A 168 -1.99 0.24 9.29
CA THR A 168 -1.34 0.97 10.41
C THR A 168 -2.04 0.80 11.77
N GLY A 169 -3.16 0.07 11.83
CA GLY A 169 -3.96 -0.07 13.04
C GLY A 169 -5.11 0.95 13.19
N LEU A 170 -5.78 0.89 14.34
CA LEU A 170 -6.95 1.70 14.70
C LEU A 170 -6.58 2.84 15.65
N THR A 171 -7.12 4.04 15.42
CA THR A 171 -6.96 5.19 16.33
C THR A 171 -7.71 4.94 17.63
N HIS A 172 -7.23 5.46 18.75
CA HIS A 172 -7.67 5.13 20.10
C HIS A 172 -9.17 5.38 20.34
N ASP A 173 -9.76 6.36 19.63
CA ASP A 173 -11.14 6.79 19.77
C ASP A 173 -12.08 6.30 18.67
N TYR A 174 -11.63 5.40 17.79
CA TYR A 174 -12.40 4.90 16.63
C TYR A 174 -13.81 4.40 16.99
N ARG A 175 -13.97 3.80 18.17
CA ARG A 175 -15.27 3.28 18.66
C ARG A 175 -16.31 4.38 18.89
N SER A 176 -15.89 5.64 18.94
CA SER A 176 -16.78 6.81 19.01
C SER A 176 -17.54 7.03 17.71
N TYR A 177 -17.13 6.40 16.60
CA TYR A 177 -17.81 6.47 15.32
C TYR A 177 -18.74 5.26 15.12
N PRO A 178 -20.08 5.43 15.05
CA PRO A 178 -21.03 4.33 15.07
C PRO A 178 -20.85 3.27 13.97
N LEU A 179 -20.35 3.64 12.79
CA LEU A 179 -20.14 2.67 11.71
C LEU A 179 -19.05 1.63 12.05
N LEU A 180 -18.17 1.93 13.00
CA LEU A 180 -17.10 1.02 13.43
C LEU A 180 -17.49 0.13 14.62
N ALA A 181 -18.80 -0.02 14.89
CA ALA A 181 -19.29 -0.86 15.99
C ALA A 181 -18.84 -2.32 15.90
N HIS A 182 -18.70 -2.83 14.67
CA HIS A 182 -18.26 -4.21 14.35
C HIS A 182 -16.81 -4.25 13.84
N THR A 183 -16.01 -3.30 14.30
CA THR A 183 -14.58 -3.23 13.98
C THR A 183 -13.76 -3.51 15.24
N GLY A 184 -12.70 -4.30 15.07
CA GLY A 184 -11.70 -4.59 16.09
C GLY A 184 -10.31 -4.73 15.48
N GLY A 185 -9.31 -4.99 16.31
CA GLY A 185 -7.94 -5.14 15.86
C GLY A 185 -6.94 -4.39 16.72
N ASP A 186 -5.75 -4.23 16.17
CA ASP A 186 -4.62 -3.60 16.84
C ASP A 186 -4.80 -2.07 16.85
N LEU A 187 -4.53 -1.45 18.00
CA LEU A 187 -4.47 0.00 18.09
C LEU A 187 -3.18 0.51 17.45
N GLN A 188 -3.24 1.71 16.91
CA GLN A 188 -2.07 2.42 16.44
C GLN A 188 -1.10 2.66 17.61
N ALA A 189 0.15 2.22 17.45
CA ALA A 189 1.13 2.21 18.54
C ALA A 189 1.45 3.62 19.05
N ARG A 190 1.57 4.59 18.14
CA ARG A 190 1.81 6.00 18.46
C ARG A 190 1.03 6.90 17.50
N GLU A 191 0.15 7.74 18.05
CA GLU A 191 -0.70 8.64 17.25
C GLU A 191 -0.12 10.06 17.16
N THR A 192 0.47 10.57 18.24
CA THR A 192 0.98 11.93 18.30
C THR A 192 2.48 11.97 18.63
N ASP A 193 3.12 13.06 18.28
CA ASP A 193 4.45 13.40 18.80
C ASP A 193 4.38 13.91 20.26
N GLU A 194 5.51 14.41 20.77
CA GLU A 194 5.63 14.92 22.14
C GLU A 194 4.82 16.20 22.38
N ASP A 195 4.52 16.95 21.31
CA ASP A 195 3.73 18.19 21.36
C ASP A 195 2.22 17.94 21.16
N GLY A 196 1.82 16.66 21.03
CA GLY A 196 0.43 16.28 20.79
C GLY A 196 -0.02 16.49 19.34
N VAL A 197 0.91 16.73 18.40
CA VAL A 197 0.61 16.83 16.97
C VAL A 197 0.51 15.43 16.38
N LEU A 198 -0.56 15.20 15.62
CA LEU A 198 -0.82 13.94 14.96
C LEU A 198 0.31 13.60 13.98
N GLN A 199 0.86 12.39 14.08
CA GLN A 199 1.91 11.93 13.20
C GLN A 199 1.39 11.58 11.81
N GLN A 200 2.29 11.61 10.84
CA GLN A 200 1.94 11.27 9.47
C GLN A 200 1.45 9.82 9.36
N TYR A 201 0.46 9.61 8.49
CA TYR A 201 -0.19 8.31 8.22
C TYR A 201 -1.02 7.72 9.37
N VAL A 202 -1.04 8.36 10.54
CA VAL A 202 -1.96 7.99 11.61
C VAL A 202 -3.40 8.06 11.11
N GLY A 203 -4.22 7.08 11.48
CA GLY A 203 -5.60 6.98 11.05
C GLY A 203 -5.82 6.34 9.68
N HIS A 204 -4.79 5.92 8.94
CA HIS A 204 -4.94 5.24 7.64
C HIS A 204 -5.77 3.95 7.75
N GLY A 205 -5.41 3.04 8.68
CA GLY A 205 -6.18 1.82 8.92
C GLY A 205 -7.62 2.09 9.40
N THR A 206 -7.82 3.12 10.23
CA THR A 206 -9.17 3.53 10.69
C THR A 206 -10.02 4.06 9.54
N PHE A 207 -9.43 4.85 8.66
CA PHE A 207 -10.09 5.39 7.48
C PHE A 207 -10.55 4.28 6.54
N ILE A 208 -9.67 3.30 6.29
CA ILE A 208 -9.94 2.10 5.50
C ILE A 208 -11.09 1.28 6.13
N ALA A 209 -11.02 1.00 7.43
CA ALA A 209 -12.08 0.27 8.12
C ALA A 209 -13.44 0.99 8.02
N GLY A 210 -13.44 2.33 8.14
CA GLY A 210 -14.64 3.15 7.99
C GLY A 210 -15.24 3.08 6.59
N LEU A 211 -14.41 2.98 5.55
CA LEU A 211 -14.88 2.81 4.16
C LEU A 211 -15.51 1.44 3.94
N VAL A 212 -14.89 0.37 4.45
CA VAL A 212 -15.46 -0.99 4.37
C VAL A 212 -16.82 -1.01 5.06
N ALA A 213 -16.89 -0.54 6.31
CA ALA A 213 -18.12 -0.55 7.10
C ALA A 213 -19.23 0.35 6.51
N ALA A 214 -18.86 1.45 5.84
CA ALA A 214 -19.83 2.28 5.14
C ALA A 214 -20.42 1.57 3.92
N VAL A 215 -19.58 0.92 3.10
CA VAL A 215 -20.01 0.25 1.87
C VAL A 215 -20.74 -1.07 2.16
N ALA A 216 -20.30 -1.82 3.18
CA ALA A 216 -20.88 -3.09 3.59
C ALA A 216 -21.03 -3.16 5.13
N PRO A 217 -22.14 -2.65 5.70
CA PRO A 217 -22.35 -2.68 7.14
C PRO A 217 -22.45 -4.08 7.76
N ASN A 218 -22.75 -5.11 6.95
CA ASN A 218 -22.79 -6.52 7.38
C ASN A 218 -21.41 -7.19 7.26
N THR A 219 -20.39 -6.56 7.86
CA THR A 219 -19.02 -7.09 7.91
C THR A 219 -18.49 -7.05 9.33
N ASP A 220 -17.70 -8.05 9.69
CA ASP A 220 -16.82 -7.98 10.84
C ASP A 220 -15.42 -7.59 10.34
N VAL A 221 -14.97 -6.38 10.70
CA VAL A 221 -13.69 -5.83 10.23
C VAL A 221 -12.63 -6.01 11.30
N THR A 222 -11.54 -6.69 10.97
CA THR A 222 -10.34 -6.80 11.82
C THR A 222 -9.19 -6.04 11.19
N VAL A 223 -8.57 -5.12 11.93
CA VAL A 223 -7.38 -4.38 11.46
C VAL A 223 -6.12 -4.90 12.17
N ARG A 224 -5.10 -5.28 11.41
CA ARG A 224 -3.77 -5.66 11.94
C ARG A 224 -2.78 -4.53 11.70
N GLY A 225 -2.10 -4.10 12.78
CA GLY A 225 -1.10 -3.03 12.78
C GLY A 225 0.26 -3.56 12.36
N THR A 226 0.39 -3.94 11.09
CA THR A 226 1.58 -4.62 10.57
C THR A 226 2.68 -3.65 10.12
N LEU A 227 2.30 -2.46 9.66
CA LEU A 227 3.24 -1.45 9.16
C LEU A 227 3.74 -0.57 10.30
N ASN A 228 4.99 -0.11 10.21
CA ASN A 228 5.56 0.80 11.21
C ASN A 228 4.93 2.21 11.12
N ASP A 229 5.38 3.15 11.95
CA ASP A 229 4.86 4.52 12.02
C ASP A 229 5.03 5.33 10.71
N ALA A 230 5.94 4.94 9.81
CA ALA A 230 6.06 5.52 8.47
C ALA A 230 5.25 4.76 7.41
N GLY A 231 4.43 3.79 7.83
CA GLY A 231 3.65 2.96 6.93
C GLY A 231 4.53 2.09 6.03
N ALA A 232 5.65 1.59 6.55
CA ALA A 232 6.65 0.84 5.80
C ALA A 232 7.06 -0.47 6.50
N ILE A 233 7.46 -1.46 5.71
CA ILE A 233 7.99 -2.75 6.17
C ILE A 233 8.88 -3.36 5.08
N LEU A 234 9.89 -4.15 5.44
CA LEU A 234 10.70 -4.91 4.48
C LEU A 234 9.90 -6.11 3.93
N GLU A 235 10.08 -6.46 2.65
CA GLU A 235 9.33 -7.56 2.04
C GLU A 235 9.58 -8.91 2.74
N SER A 236 10.79 -9.11 3.27
CA SER A 236 11.15 -10.29 4.08
C SER A 236 10.38 -10.40 5.39
N GLU A 237 10.05 -9.28 6.03
CA GLU A 237 9.26 -9.25 7.26
C GLU A 237 7.75 -9.28 6.95
N PHE A 238 7.36 -8.64 5.85
CA PHE A 238 5.96 -8.56 5.45
C PHE A 238 5.33 -9.93 5.20
N GLY A 239 6.07 -10.86 4.57
CA GLY A 239 5.60 -12.24 4.38
C GLY A 239 5.24 -12.95 5.69
N GLU A 240 6.09 -12.85 6.72
CA GLU A 240 5.82 -13.41 8.05
C GLU A 240 4.60 -12.72 8.69
N ARG A 241 4.53 -11.39 8.62
CA ARG A 241 3.42 -10.65 9.22
C ARG A 241 2.07 -10.95 8.56
N LEU A 242 2.06 -11.25 7.26
CA LEU A 242 0.85 -11.73 6.58
C LEU A 242 0.41 -13.08 7.12
N PHE A 243 1.35 -13.97 7.42
CA PHE A 243 1.08 -15.26 8.05
C PHE A 243 0.61 -15.14 9.50
N ASP A 244 1.17 -14.21 10.28
CA ASP A 244 0.71 -13.88 11.63
C ASP A 244 -0.71 -13.31 11.59
N ALA A 245 -0.99 -12.43 10.63
CA ALA A 245 -2.29 -11.76 10.50
C ALA A 245 -3.46 -12.74 10.29
N VAL A 246 -3.21 -13.90 9.69
CA VAL A 246 -4.20 -14.96 9.41
C VAL A 246 -4.05 -16.18 10.33
N GLU A 247 -3.24 -16.10 11.39
CA GLU A 247 -2.99 -17.24 12.30
C GLU A 247 -4.27 -17.71 13.00
N ASP A 248 -5.14 -16.79 13.40
CA ASP A 248 -6.44 -17.07 14.03
C ASP A 248 -7.49 -17.61 13.03
N GLY A 249 -7.18 -17.62 11.73
CA GLY A 249 -8.07 -18.04 10.67
C GLY A 249 -8.01 -17.13 9.45
N TRP A 250 -8.31 -17.72 8.29
CA TRP A 250 -8.37 -16.99 7.03
C TRP A 250 -9.69 -16.23 6.90
N PRO A 251 -9.66 -14.93 6.56
CA PRO A 251 -10.87 -14.13 6.35
C PRO A 251 -11.52 -14.45 5.00
N ASP A 252 -12.74 -13.98 4.77
CA ASP A 252 -13.32 -13.99 3.42
C ASP A 252 -12.54 -13.03 2.51
N ILE A 253 -12.28 -11.81 3.00
CA ILE A 253 -11.56 -10.78 2.25
C ILE A 253 -10.35 -10.31 3.03
N LEU A 254 -9.18 -10.36 2.40
CA LEU A 254 -7.95 -9.72 2.86
C LEU A 254 -7.74 -8.44 2.07
N SER A 255 -7.75 -7.28 2.72
CA SER A 255 -7.54 -5.97 2.11
C SER A 255 -6.13 -5.46 2.43
N ILE A 256 -5.32 -5.23 1.39
CA ILE A 256 -3.96 -4.68 1.52
C ILE A 256 -3.85 -3.38 0.73
N SER A 257 -3.71 -2.28 1.46
CA SER A 257 -3.56 -0.94 0.89
C SER A 257 -2.11 -0.45 0.89
N ALA A 258 -1.17 -1.38 0.69
CA ALA A 258 0.26 -1.15 0.64
C ALA A 258 0.92 -1.93 -0.51
N GLY A 259 2.09 -1.50 -0.94
CA GLY A 259 2.86 -2.24 -1.94
C GLY A 259 4.15 -1.56 -2.36
N THR A 260 4.76 -2.09 -3.43
CA THR A 260 5.98 -1.53 -4.01
C THR A 260 6.12 -1.95 -5.48
N SER A 261 6.81 -1.14 -6.30
CA SER A 261 7.38 -1.63 -7.56
C SER A 261 8.65 -2.43 -7.22
N ASN A 262 8.97 -3.42 -8.05
CA ASN A 262 10.25 -4.13 -7.96
C ASN A 262 11.06 -4.06 -9.27
N GLY A 263 10.63 -3.22 -10.22
CA GLY A 263 11.21 -3.09 -11.56
C GLY A 263 11.13 -4.36 -12.41
N ARG A 264 10.23 -5.29 -12.07
CA ARG A 264 10.08 -6.60 -12.71
C ARG A 264 8.61 -7.01 -12.87
N VAL A 265 8.42 -8.10 -13.61
CA VAL A 265 7.10 -8.71 -13.89
C VAL A 265 6.81 -9.93 -13.01
N ASP A 266 7.79 -10.40 -12.26
CA ASP A 266 7.64 -11.43 -11.23
C ASP A 266 7.42 -10.78 -9.84
N GLY A 267 6.76 -11.51 -8.94
CA GLY A 267 6.36 -11.01 -7.63
C GLY A 267 7.51 -10.74 -6.65
N LEU A 268 7.14 -10.30 -5.45
CA LEU A 268 8.09 -10.12 -4.33
C LEU A 268 8.47 -11.49 -3.79
N LEU A 269 9.76 -11.75 -3.60
CA LEU A 269 10.21 -13.05 -3.11
C LEU A 269 9.75 -13.26 -1.67
N GLY A 270 9.83 -12.19 -0.85
CA GLY A 270 9.36 -12.12 0.53
C GLY A 270 7.92 -12.57 0.78
N VAL A 271 7.03 -12.38 -0.19
CA VAL A 271 5.59 -12.71 -0.03
C VAL A 271 5.16 -13.95 -0.83
N ALA A 272 6.08 -14.56 -1.58
CA ALA A 272 5.74 -15.61 -2.54
C ALA A 272 5.07 -16.82 -1.86
N ALA A 273 5.60 -17.28 -0.71
CA ALA A 273 5.04 -18.40 0.04
C ALA A 273 3.61 -18.12 0.55
N PHE A 274 3.35 -16.89 1.02
CA PHE A 274 2.01 -16.47 1.44
C PHE A 274 1.04 -16.47 0.26
N MET A 275 1.46 -15.95 -0.89
CA MET A 275 0.64 -15.95 -2.10
C MET A 275 0.36 -17.37 -2.61
N ASP A 276 1.33 -18.28 -2.49
CA ASP A 276 1.14 -19.70 -2.78
C ASP A 276 0.13 -20.36 -1.85
N GLU A 277 0.20 -20.09 -0.54
CA GLU A 277 -0.79 -20.60 0.42
C GLU A 277 -2.18 -20.03 0.12
N LEU A 278 -2.29 -18.72 -0.15
CA LEU A 278 -3.52 -18.04 -0.52
C LEU A 278 -4.25 -18.77 -1.65
N ARG A 279 -3.55 -19.33 -2.65
CA ARG A 279 -4.18 -20.07 -3.77
C ARG A 279 -5.10 -21.20 -3.28
N SER A 280 -4.70 -21.88 -2.21
CA SER A 280 -5.43 -23.01 -1.61
C SER A 280 -6.56 -22.60 -0.64
N ARG A 281 -6.68 -21.30 -0.35
CA ARG A 281 -7.65 -20.74 0.59
C ARG A 281 -8.85 -20.16 -0.16
N HIS A 282 -9.97 -20.01 0.53
CA HIS A 282 -11.17 -19.37 -0.04
C HIS A 282 -11.08 -17.85 -0.07
N THR A 283 -10.10 -17.26 0.63
CA THR A 283 -9.90 -15.81 0.76
C THR A 283 -9.65 -15.13 -0.59
N LEU A 284 -10.26 -13.96 -0.78
CA LEU A 284 -9.93 -13.01 -1.83
C LEU A 284 -8.98 -11.94 -1.29
N LEU A 285 -7.83 -11.76 -1.93
CA LEU A 285 -6.97 -10.60 -1.69
C LEU A 285 -7.44 -9.42 -2.55
N VAL A 286 -7.76 -8.29 -1.94
CA VAL A 286 -8.02 -7.01 -2.63
C VAL A 286 -6.85 -6.08 -2.34
N ALA A 287 -6.17 -5.63 -3.39
CA ALA A 287 -4.89 -4.92 -3.25
C ALA A 287 -4.82 -3.62 -4.06
N ALA A 288 -4.24 -2.58 -3.46
CA ALA A 288 -4.11 -1.26 -4.06
C ALA A 288 -3.12 -1.24 -5.24
N ALA A 289 -3.48 -0.57 -6.32
CA ALA A 289 -2.61 -0.44 -7.50
C ALA A 289 -1.42 0.52 -7.28
N GLY A 290 -1.45 1.42 -6.30
CA GLY A 290 -0.37 2.38 -6.05
C GLY A 290 -0.58 3.74 -6.73
N ASN A 291 0.18 4.75 -6.27
CA ASN A 291 -0.10 6.18 -6.48
C ASN A 291 0.97 6.89 -7.35
N ASN A 292 1.62 6.16 -8.26
CA ASN A 292 2.75 6.67 -9.06
C ASN A 292 2.37 7.12 -10.46
N ALA A 293 1.09 7.02 -10.84
CA ALA A 293 0.60 7.22 -12.19
C ALA A 293 1.36 6.37 -13.23
N SER A 294 1.81 5.19 -12.82
CA SER A 294 2.70 4.30 -13.55
C SER A 294 1.95 3.10 -14.14
N ALA A 295 2.47 2.58 -15.25
CA ALA A 295 2.04 1.31 -15.82
C ALA A 295 2.82 0.10 -15.26
N ALA A 296 3.90 0.35 -14.52
CA ALA A 296 4.74 -0.70 -13.94
C ALA A 296 3.96 -1.56 -12.95
N PRO A 297 4.19 -2.89 -12.91
CA PRO A 297 3.61 -3.77 -11.90
C PRO A 297 3.86 -3.28 -10.48
N PHE A 298 2.81 -3.28 -9.66
CA PHE A 298 2.85 -2.90 -8.26
C PHE A 298 2.40 -4.05 -7.38
N TRP A 299 3.26 -4.53 -6.50
CA TRP A 299 3.05 -5.77 -5.75
C TRP A 299 2.55 -5.49 -4.33
N PRO A 300 1.56 -6.23 -3.80
CA PRO A 300 1.04 -7.50 -4.33
C PRO A 300 -0.12 -7.39 -5.35
N ALA A 301 -0.63 -6.19 -5.69
CA ALA A 301 -1.76 -6.07 -6.61
C ALA A 301 -1.52 -6.70 -8.00
N ALA A 302 -0.30 -6.61 -8.52
CA ALA A 302 0.07 -7.17 -9.82
C ALA A 302 0.00 -8.71 -9.88
N TYR A 303 -0.09 -9.42 -8.75
CA TYR A 303 -0.39 -10.86 -8.76
C TYR A 303 -1.70 -11.18 -9.49
N ALA A 304 -2.67 -10.25 -9.56
CA ALA A 304 -3.89 -10.42 -10.35
C ALA A 304 -3.65 -10.65 -11.85
N ALA A 305 -2.46 -10.33 -12.38
CA ALA A 305 -2.08 -10.61 -13.77
C ALA A 305 -1.48 -12.01 -13.97
N LEU A 306 -1.04 -12.67 -12.90
CA LEU A 306 -0.45 -14.00 -12.97
C LEU A 306 -1.57 -15.05 -13.04
N PRO A 307 -1.58 -15.97 -14.02
CA PRO A 307 -2.67 -16.93 -14.21
C PRO A 307 -3.03 -17.72 -12.94
N GLU A 308 -2.03 -18.12 -12.16
CA GLU A 308 -2.17 -18.89 -10.93
C GLU A 308 -2.83 -18.12 -9.78
N HIS A 309 -2.91 -16.78 -9.87
CA HIS A 309 -3.51 -15.90 -8.87
C HIS A 309 -4.67 -15.05 -9.42
N ALA A 310 -5.02 -15.20 -10.71
CA ALA A 310 -6.01 -14.36 -11.38
C ALA A 310 -7.41 -14.40 -10.73
N ASP A 311 -7.76 -15.52 -10.08
CA ASP A 311 -9.00 -15.69 -9.33
C ASP A 311 -8.87 -15.35 -7.83
N ALA A 312 -7.65 -15.20 -7.31
CA ALA A 312 -7.36 -14.99 -5.89
C ALA A 312 -7.08 -13.52 -5.54
N VAL A 313 -6.75 -12.69 -6.53
CA VAL A 313 -6.34 -11.30 -6.33
C VAL A 313 -7.17 -10.35 -7.17
N LEU A 314 -7.78 -9.36 -6.53
CA LEU A 314 -8.44 -8.22 -7.15
C LEU A 314 -7.57 -6.97 -6.98
N SER A 315 -6.94 -6.51 -8.05
CA SER A 315 -6.17 -5.27 -8.07
C SER A 315 -7.04 -4.07 -8.38
N VAL A 316 -6.90 -3.01 -7.56
CA VAL A 316 -7.83 -1.87 -7.56
C VAL A 316 -7.09 -0.55 -7.77
N GLY A 317 -7.44 0.14 -8.86
CA GLY A 317 -7.05 1.52 -9.13
C GLY A 317 -8.06 2.55 -8.58
N ALA A 318 -7.67 3.82 -8.59
CA ALA A 318 -8.48 4.92 -8.08
C ALA A 318 -9.13 5.73 -9.20
N LEU A 319 -10.42 5.99 -9.06
CA LEU A 319 -11.18 6.93 -9.88
C LEU A 319 -11.13 8.34 -9.29
N ARG A 320 -11.22 9.29 -10.21
CA ARG A 320 -11.41 10.72 -9.94
C ARG A 320 -12.71 10.96 -9.18
N GLY A 321 -12.84 12.12 -8.54
CA GLY A 321 -14.01 12.49 -7.74
C GLY A 321 -15.36 12.41 -8.47
N ASP A 322 -15.39 12.50 -9.81
CA ASP A 322 -16.62 12.36 -10.61
C ASP A 322 -16.85 10.95 -11.16
N GLY A 323 -15.91 10.02 -10.95
CA GLY A 323 -16.02 8.62 -11.35
C GLY A 323 -15.79 8.35 -12.84
N ALA A 324 -15.70 9.38 -13.67
CA ALA A 324 -15.62 9.24 -15.12
C ALA A 324 -14.21 8.86 -15.61
N PHE A 325 -13.17 9.27 -14.88
CA PHE A 325 -11.77 9.05 -15.25
C PHE A 325 -10.94 8.49 -14.09
N GLY A 326 -9.78 7.91 -14.40
CA GLY A 326 -8.77 7.59 -13.39
C GLY A 326 -8.25 8.84 -12.67
N ALA A 327 -8.01 8.72 -11.36
CA ALA A 327 -7.34 9.75 -10.58
C ALA A 327 -5.91 9.96 -11.10
N CYS A 328 -5.39 11.19 -11.00
CA CYS A 328 -4.12 11.57 -11.62
C CYS A 328 -2.92 10.74 -11.14
N PHE A 329 -2.98 10.27 -9.89
CA PHE A 329 -1.96 9.44 -9.26
C PHE A 329 -2.15 7.94 -9.49
N SER A 330 -3.32 7.47 -9.95
CA SER A 330 -3.58 6.03 -10.01
C SER A 330 -2.63 5.33 -10.97
N ASN A 331 -1.99 4.26 -10.49
CA ASN A 331 -1.35 3.30 -11.37
C ASN A 331 -2.39 2.63 -12.29
N HIS A 332 -1.90 2.09 -13.40
CA HIS A 332 -2.75 1.58 -14.48
C HIS A 332 -2.09 0.44 -15.25
N GLY A 333 -2.85 -0.19 -16.14
CA GLY A 333 -2.36 -1.27 -17.00
C GLY A 333 -3.19 -2.54 -16.89
N PRO A 334 -2.87 -3.58 -17.69
CA PRO A 334 -3.65 -4.81 -17.79
C PRO A 334 -3.67 -5.65 -16.50
N TRP A 335 -2.76 -5.34 -15.57
CA TRP A 335 -2.70 -5.97 -14.26
C TRP A 335 -3.66 -5.34 -13.25
N VAL A 336 -4.23 -4.15 -13.51
CA VAL A 336 -5.30 -3.53 -12.71
C VAL A 336 -6.66 -4.03 -13.21
N LYS A 337 -7.42 -4.73 -12.36
CA LYS A 337 -8.66 -5.42 -12.79
C LYS A 337 -9.91 -4.56 -12.65
N ALA A 338 -9.91 -3.63 -11.71
CA ALA A 338 -11.04 -2.72 -11.50
C ALA A 338 -10.58 -1.38 -10.94
N TYR A 339 -11.45 -0.38 -11.04
CA TYR A 339 -11.23 0.93 -10.45
C TYR A 339 -12.43 1.30 -9.57
N ALA A 340 -12.18 1.91 -8.42
CA ALA A 340 -13.22 2.39 -7.51
C ALA A 340 -12.96 3.85 -7.13
N PRO A 341 -13.95 4.60 -6.61
CA PRO A 341 -13.74 5.97 -6.13
C PRO A 341 -12.54 6.05 -5.19
N GLY A 342 -11.62 6.97 -5.45
CA GLY A 342 -10.40 7.11 -4.65
C GLY A 342 -9.92 8.54 -4.48
N GLU A 343 -10.68 9.55 -4.90
CA GLU A 343 -10.40 10.96 -4.61
C GLU A 343 -11.42 11.52 -3.62
N ARG A 344 -10.91 12.23 -2.60
CA ARG A 344 -11.70 13.04 -1.65
C ARG A 344 -12.85 12.25 -1.04
N LEU A 345 -12.60 11.00 -0.69
CA LEU A 345 -13.54 10.20 0.10
C LEU A 345 -13.59 10.76 1.52
N VAL A 346 -14.71 10.62 2.21
CA VAL A 346 -14.88 11.09 3.59
C VAL A 346 -15.19 9.91 4.50
N SER A 347 -14.35 9.68 5.49
CA SER A 347 -14.45 8.53 6.41
C SER A 347 -13.92 8.88 7.81
N ALA A 348 -14.05 7.92 8.72
CA ALA A 348 -13.54 7.99 10.10
C ALA A 348 -12.03 8.20 10.13
N PHE A 349 -11.56 8.98 11.10
CA PHE A 349 -10.14 9.31 11.24
C PHE A 349 -9.71 9.29 12.71
N THR A 350 -9.68 10.44 13.39
CA THR A 350 -9.39 10.57 14.83
C THR A 350 -9.91 11.92 15.35
N GLY A 351 -9.95 12.11 16.66
CA GLY A 351 -10.35 13.36 17.32
C GLY A 351 -11.84 13.46 17.61
N PHE A 352 -12.55 12.33 17.68
CA PHE A 352 -13.94 12.25 18.11
C PHE A 352 -14.13 12.62 19.58
N GLY A 353 -13.15 12.25 20.42
CA GLY A 353 -13.12 12.59 21.85
C GLY A 353 -12.60 14.01 22.08
N THR A 354 -11.37 14.25 21.67
CA THR A 354 -10.69 15.55 21.79
C THR A 354 -10.08 15.92 20.44
N PRO A 355 -10.31 17.14 19.91
CA PRO A 355 -9.70 17.56 18.66
C PRO A 355 -8.18 17.43 18.67
N VAL A 356 -7.60 16.90 17.60
CA VAL A 356 -6.14 16.65 17.50
C VAL A 356 -5.54 17.54 16.40
N PRO A 357 -4.47 18.30 16.68
CA PRO A 357 -3.80 19.12 15.67
C PRO A 357 -3.01 18.25 14.69
N TYR A 358 -2.95 18.66 13.43
CA TYR A 358 -2.08 18.09 12.41
C TYR A 358 -1.38 19.21 11.65
N VAL A 359 -0.08 19.04 11.42
CA VAL A 359 0.73 19.96 10.62
C VAL A 359 1.03 19.27 9.29
N TYR A 360 0.68 19.91 8.18
CA TYR A 360 0.94 19.33 6.86
C TYR A 360 2.44 19.11 6.65
N GLN A 361 2.80 17.97 6.07
CA GLN A 361 4.19 17.59 5.86
C GLN A 361 4.69 18.02 4.49
N HIS A 362 3.84 18.04 3.47
CA HIS A 362 4.21 18.39 2.10
C HIS A 362 3.37 19.53 1.56
N SER A 363 4.00 20.44 0.80
CA SER A 363 3.26 21.51 0.11
C SER A 363 2.52 20.96 -1.11
N THR A 364 1.33 21.49 -1.37
CA THR A 364 0.66 21.33 -2.66
C THR A 364 1.43 21.99 -3.81
N TYR A 365 1.12 21.60 -5.03
CA TYR A 365 1.76 22.10 -6.25
C TYR A 365 0.88 23.11 -6.98
N ASP A 366 1.51 24.03 -7.72
CA ASP A 366 0.79 24.90 -8.64
C ASP A 366 0.23 24.15 -9.86
N ALA A 367 0.81 23.00 -10.22
CA ALA A 367 0.38 22.15 -11.33
C ALA A 367 0.29 20.68 -10.92
N CYS A 368 -0.49 19.88 -11.65
CA CYS A 368 -0.55 18.45 -11.40
C CYS A 368 0.82 17.79 -11.68
N ARG A 369 1.36 17.07 -10.69
CA ARG A 369 2.62 16.31 -10.83
C ARG A 369 2.62 15.28 -11.96
N TYR A 370 1.44 14.84 -12.38
CA TYR A 370 1.23 13.80 -13.38
C TYR A 370 0.72 14.35 -14.73
N GLY A 371 0.72 15.68 -14.90
CA GLY A 371 0.40 16.33 -16.18
C GLY A 371 -1.10 16.46 -16.51
N PHE A 372 -2.00 16.30 -15.53
CA PHE A 372 -3.43 16.45 -15.76
C PHE A 372 -3.91 17.89 -15.59
N ALA A 373 -4.95 18.26 -16.34
CA ALA A 373 -5.52 19.62 -16.43
C ALA A 373 -6.78 19.84 -15.57
N TYR A 374 -7.06 18.99 -14.59
CA TYR A 374 -8.17 19.18 -13.63
C TYR A 374 -7.66 19.58 -12.24
N SER A 375 -8.56 20.14 -11.41
CA SER A 375 -8.26 20.51 -10.02
C SER A 375 -8.11 19.27 -9.12
N CYS A 376 -7.01 18.54 -9.34
CA CYS A 376 -6.66 17.29 -8.68
C CYS A 376 -6.07 17.49 -7.27
N THR A 377 -5.85 16.37 -6.58
CA THR A 377 -5.31 16.31 -5.21
C THR A 377 -3.91 16.92 -5.08
N CYS A 378 -3.11 16.93 -6.16
CA CYS A 378 -1.82 17.63 -6.19
C CYS A 378 -1.94 19.15 -5.97
N ARG A 379 -3.09 19.75 -6.28
CA ARG A 379 -3.30 21.21 -6.33
C ARG A 379 -4.28 21.73 -5.28
N SER A 380 -5.17 20.88 -4.78
CA SER A 380 -6.33 21.33 -3.99
C SER A 380 -6.80 20.27 -2.98
N PRO A 381 -7.03 20.65 -1.71
CA PRO A 381 -6.92 22.02 -1.18
C PRO A 381 -5.47 22.49 -1.05
N ARG A 382 -5.20 23.77 -1.33
CA ARG A 382 -3.86 24.34 -1.21
C ARG A 382 -3.43 24.35 0.26
N HIS A 383 -2.21 23.88 0.51
CA HIS A 383 -1.54 23.95 1.80
C HIS A 383 -0.02 23.96 1.64
N THR A 384 0.65 24.41 2.69
CA THR A 384 2.10 24.50 2.86
C THR A 384 2.56 23.47 3.89
N GLY A 385 3.57 22.67 3.56
CA GLY A 385 4.03 21.58 4.42
C GLY A 385 5.48 21.68 4.87
N VAL A 386 5.78 21.14 6.05
CA VAL A 386 7.07 21.24 6.75
C VAL A 386 8.25 20.78 5.90
N LEU A 387 8.17 19.59 5.30
CA LEU A 387 9.28 18.97 4.57
C LEU A 387 9.60 19.73 3.28
N SER A 388 8.56 20.21 2.58
CA SER A 388 8.71 20.96 1.34
C SER A 388 9.26 22.38 1.57
N GLU A 389 8.97 22.98 2.72
CA GLU A 389 9.49 24.31 3.09
C GLU A 389 10.90 24.26 3.67
N ALA A 390 11.26 23.21 4.41
CA ALA A 390 12.60 23.05 5.00
C ALA A 390 13.74 23.08 3.97
N GLN A 391 13.42 22.85 2.69
CA GLN A 391 14.36 22.85 1.58
C GLN A 391 14.44 24.21 0.83
N GLN A 392 13.64 25.21 1.22
CA GLN A 392 13.61 26.54 0.61
C GLN A 392 14.51 27.55 1.34
N ALA A 393 15.02 28.55 0.61
CA ALA A 393 15.88 29.60 1.17
C ALA A 393 15.14 30.56 2.12
N ALA A 394 13.82 30.67 1.99
CA ALA A 394 12.95 31.46 2.85
C ALA A 394 11.67 30.64 3.15
N PRO A 395 11.70 29.75 4.15
CA PRO A 395 10.59 28.84 4.42
C PRO A 395 9.34 29.59 4.86
N GLY A 396 8.19 29.25 4.26
CA GLY A 396 6.88 29.66 4.74
C GLY A 396 6.51 28.99 6.08
N LYS A 397 5.51 29.54 6.78
CA LYS A 397 4.93 28.87 7.94
C LYS A 397 4.09 27.68 7.45
N PRO A 398 4.33 26.45 7.95
CA PRO A 398 3.52 25.29 7.57
C PRO A 398 2.08 25.47 8.05
N ASP A 399 1.15 25.00 7.24
CA ASP A 399 -0.28 25.05 7.57
C ASP A 399 -0.61 23.96 8.61
N GLN A 400 -1.47 24.33 9.55
CA GLN A 400 -1.94 23.46 10.62
C GLN A 400 -3.47 23.40 10.61
N VAL A 401 -4.01 22.22 10.86
CA VAL A 401 -5.45 21.95 10.93
C VAL A 401 -5.79 21.16 12.19
N MET A 402 -7.08 21.09 12.50
CA MET A 402 -7.61 20.29 13.62
C MET A 402 -8.52 19.18 13.08
N PHE A 403 -8.32 17.96 13.54
CA PHE A 403 -9.21 16.83 13.26
C PHE A 403 -10.18 16.62 14.42
N GLU A 404 -11.47 16.46 14.07
CA GLU A 404 -12.59 16.31 15.02
C GLU A 404 -13.41 15.04 14.74
N GLY A 405 -12.78 14.03 14.12
CA GLY A 405 -13.36 12.73 13.86
C GLY A 405 -13.30 12.30 12.40
N LEU A 406 -13.73 13.14 11.46
CA LEU A 406 -13.76 12.78 10.03
C LEU A 406 -12.65 13.48 9.24
N ALA A 407 -12.16 12.80 8.22
CA ALA A 407 -11.24 13.36 7.24
C ALA A 407 -11.74 13.13 5.81
N SER A 408 -11.27 13.96 4.89
CA SER A 408 -11.28 13.75 3.45
C SER A 408 -9.89 13.27 3.02
N TRP A 409 -9.82 12.17 2.27
CA TRP A 409 -8.53 11.59 1.86
C TRP A 409 -8.62 10.89 0.50
N SER A 410 -7.52 10.86 -0.24
CA SER A 410 -7.43 10.31 -1.59
C SER A 410 -6.29 9.30 -1.72
N GLY A 411 -6.45 8.28 -2.57
CA GLY A 411 -5.46 7.24 -2.80
C GLY A 411 -6.07 5.95 -3.34
N THR A 412 -5.26 5.15 -4.04
CA THR A 412 -5.64 3.76 -4.35
C THR A 412 -5.85 2.94 -3.07
N SER A 413 -5.17 3.31 -1.98
CA SER A 413 -5.39 2.80 -0.62
C SER A 413 -6.83 2.93 -0.12
N PHE A 414 -7.61 3.87 -0.67
CA PHE A 414 -9.02 4.08 -0.30
C PHE A 414 -10.00 3.54 -1.35
N ALA A 415 -9.58 3.45 -2.61
CA ALA A 415 -10.34 2.72 -3.63
C ALA A 415 -10.41 1.20 -3.30
N THR A 416 -9.32 0.63 -2.78
CA THR A 416 -9.23 -0.79 -2.37
C THR A 416 -10.32 -1.20 -1.36
N PRO A 417 -10.47 -0.56 -0.18
CA PRO A 417 -11.52 -0.94 0.77
C PRO A 417 -12.92 -0.67 0.23
N VAL A 418 -13.11 0.30 -0.67
CA VAL A 418 -14.39 0.50 -1.35
C VAL A 418 -14.74 -0.72 -2.22
N ALA A 419 -13.78 -1.23 -2.99
CA ALA A 419 -13.98 -2.45 -3.77
C ALA A 419 -14.16 -3.70 -2.89
N ALA A 420 -13.39 -3.82 -1.80
CA ALA A 420 -13.55 -4.90 -0.82
C ALA A 420 -14.96 -4.89 -0.20
N GLY A 421 -15.43 -3.71 0.21
CA GLY A 421 -16.79 -3.51 0.69
C GLY A 421 -17.84 -3.88 -0.37
N LEU A 422 -17.64 -3.52 -1.63
CA LEU A 422 -18.57 -3.90 -2.71
C LEU A 422 -18.64 -5.43 -2.92
N VAL A 423 -17.52 -6.14 -2.81
CA VAL A 423 -17.51 -7.61 -2.84
C VAL A 423 -18.26 -8.17 -1.63
N ALA A 424 -18.00 -7.68 -0.42
CA ALA A 424 -18.70 -8.11 0.80
C ALA A 424 -20.22 -7.82 0.77
N ALA A 425 -20.61 -6.66 0.26
CA ALA A 425 -22.01 -6.29 0.05
C ALA A 425 -22.66 -7.23 -0.97
N HIS A 426 -21.95 -7.58 -2.06
CA HIS A 426 -22.43 -8.53 -3.06
C HIS A 426 -22.59 -9.94 -2.47
N MET A 427 -21.66 -10.39 -1.63
CA MET A 427 -21.78 -11.65 -0.88
C MET A 427 -23.02 -11.66 0.00
N SER A 428 -23.20 -10.61 0.82
CA SER A 428 -24.35 -10.48 1.71
C SER A 428 -25.68 -10.49 0.95
N ALA A 429 -25.76 -9.72 -0.15
CA ALA A 429 -26.99 -9.58 -0.93
C ALA A 429 -27.40 -10.86 -1.67
N ASN A 430 -26.42 -11.65 -2.11
CA ASN A 430 -26.65 -12.86 -2.90
C ASN A 430 -26.44 -14.15 -2.10
N GLN A 431 -26.20 -14.04 -0.79
CA GLN A 431 -25.99 -15.18 0.10
C GLN A 431 -24.81 -16.07 -0.33
N LEU A 432 -23.75 -15.46 -0.86
CA LEU A 432 -22.56 -16.17 -1.33
C LEU A 432 -21.56 -16.33 -0.19
N THR A 433 -20.97 -17.52 -0.08
CA THR A 433 -19.89 -17.84 0.87
C THR A 433 -18.51 -17.85 0.22
N ASP A 434 -18.43 -17.82 -1.11
CA ASP A 434 -17.17 -17.76 -1.85
C ASP A 434 -16.90 -16.31 -2.31
N PRO A 435 -15.94 -15.61 -1.71
CA PRO A 435 -15.62 -14.21 -2.06
C PRO A 435 -15.02 -14.08 -3.46
N ARG A 436 -14.33 -15.11 -3.97
CA ARG A 436 -13.78 -15.11 -5.34
C ARG A 436 -14.91 -15.23 -6.37
N ALA A 437 -15.89 -16.09 -6.10
CA ALA A 437 -17.10 -16.16 -6.91
C ALA A 437 -17.87 -14.83 -6.88
N ALA A 438 -18.02 -14.22 -5.70
CA ALA A 438 -18.67 -12.92 -5.55
C ALA A 438 -17.98 -11.81 -6.34
N ALA A 439 -16.64 -11.73 -6.30
CA ALA A 439 -15.89 -10.75 -7.09
C ALA A 439 -16.06 -10.96 -8.60
N ARG A 440 -16.04 -12.22 -9.08
CA ARG A 440 -16.29 -12.53 -10.49
C ARG A 440 -17.70 -12.16 -10.92
N GLN A 441 -18.71 -12.48 -10.11
CA GLN A 441 -20.11 -12.13 -10.40
C GLN A 441 -20.31 -10.61 -10.41
N LEU A 442 -19.74 -9.90 -9.44
CA LEU A 442 -19.76 -8.45 -9.37
C LEU A 442 -19.15 -7.82 -10.63
N LEU A 443 -17.95 -8.26 -11.05
CA LEU A 443 -17.29 -7.73 -12.23
C LEU A 443 -18.02 -8.07 -13.53
N ALA A 444 -18.55 -9.29 -13.66
CA ALA A 444 -19.29 -9.71 -14.85
C ALA A 444 -20.64 -8.99 -14.99
N GLY A 445 -21.30 -8.69 -13.87
CA GLY A 445 -22.55 -7.94 -13.83
C GLY A 445 -22.38 -6.42 -13.85
N ASN A 446 -21.15 -5.92 -13.81
CA ASN A 446 -20.88 -4.49 -13.71
C ASN A 446 -21.17 -3.76 -15.04
N ALA A 447 -22.10 -2.81 -15.01
CA ALA A 447 -22.45 -1.98 -16.16
C ALA A 447 -21.67 -0.67 -16.24
N GLU A 448 -20.99 -0.28 -15.14
CA GLU A 448 -20.32 1.01 -15.00
C GLU A 448 -18.87 0.95 -15.47
N PHE A 449 -18.43 1.94 -16.26
CA PHE A 449 -17.08 2.00 -16.79
C PHE A 449 -16.51 3.41 -16.71
N ALA A 450 -15.19 3.49 -16.53
CA ALA A 450 -14.44 4.74 -16.55
C ALA A 450 -13.36 4.71 -17.65
N GLU A 451 -12.83 5.89 -17.98
CA GLU A 451 -11.66 6.00 -18.85
C GLU A 451 -10.39 6.20 -18.02
N VAL A 452 -9.42 5.30 -18.18
CA VAL A 452 -8.10 5.42 -17.55
C VAL A 452 -7.05 5.33 -18.63
N ARG A 453 -6.36 6.45 -18.89
CA ARG A 453 -5.29 6.54 -19.90
C ARG A 453 -5.75 6.08 -21.29
N GLY A 454 -6.96 6.47 -21.69
CA GLY A 454 -7.57 6.10 -22.97
C GLY A 454 -8.11 4.67 -23.03
N VAL A 455 -8.07 3.91 -21.92
CA VAL A 455 -8.62 2.55 -21.83
C VAL A 455 -9.92 2.58 -21.05
N ARG A 456 -10.96 1.93 -21.58
CA ARG A 456 -12.22 1.71 -20.88
C ARG A 456 -12.07 0.57 -19.87
N VAL A 457 -12.28 0.85 -18.59
CA VAL A 457 -12.04 -0.09 -17.49
C VAL A 457 -13.28 -0.24 -16.60
N PRO A 458 -13.47 -1.41 -15.92
CA PRO A 458 -14.57 -1.58 -14.97
C PRO A 458 -14.51 -0.56 -13.83
N ALA A 459 -15.60 0.16 -13.61
CA ALA A 459 -15.76 1.08 -12.49
C ALA A 459 -16.69 0.48 -11.44
N LEU A 460 -16.19 0.25 -10.23
CA LEU A 460 -16.93 -0.27 -9.09
C LEU A 460 -17.41 0.90 -8.22
N LEU A 461 -18.65 1.34 -8.45
CA LEU A 461 -19.24 2.52 -7.80
C LEU A 461 -20.25 2.10 -6.72
N PRO A 462 -20.02 2.41 -5.43
CA PRO A 462 -21.02 2.18 -4.39
C PRO A 462 -22.29 2.99 -4.64
N PRO A 463 -23.49 2.42 -4.45
CA PRO A 463 -24.75 3.17 -4.60
C PRO A 463 -24.87 4.39 -3.67
N THR A 464 -24.16 4.35 -2.54
CA THR A 464 -24.12 5.43 -1.54
C THR A 464 -22.99 6.43 -1.76
N TRP A 465 -22.13 6.20 -2.76
CA TRP A 465 -21.09 7.15 -3.14
C TRP A 465 -21.69 8.29 -3.96
N ARG A 466 -21.31 9.51 -3.60
CA ARG A 466 -21.76 10.74 -4.25
C ARG A 466 -20.59 11.33 -5.06
N PRO A 467 -20.69 11.41 -6.39
CA PRO A 467 -19.69 12.06 -7.22
C PRO A 467 -19.49 13.52 -6.78
N VAL A 468 -18.23 13.95 -6.75
CA VAL A 468 -17.82 15.34 -6.47
C VAL A 468 -17.48 16.01 -7.81
N PRO A 469 -18.08 17.18 -8.12
CA PRO A 469 -17.77 17.90 -9.36
C PRO A 469 -16.28 18.19 -9.51
N VAL A 470 -15.77 17.96 -10.71
CA VAL A 470 -14.37 18.23 -11.06
C VAL A 470 -14.31 19.45 -11.97
N GLY A 471 -13.75 20.55 -11.47
CA GLY A 471 -13.50 21.76 -12.25
C GLY A 471 -12.20 21.70 -13.04
N PRO A 472 -12.05 22.52 -14.11
CA PRO A 472 -10.75 22.78 -14.72
C PRO A 472 -9.80 23.35 -13.67
N ALA A 473 -8.50 23.06 -13.86
CA ALA A 473 -7.48 23.35 -12.87
C ALA A 473 -7.14 24.83 -12.72
#